data_AF-A0A523TAP5-F1
#
_entry.id   AF-A0A523TAP5-F1
#
_cell.length_a   1.000
_cell.length_b   1.000
_cell.length_c   1.000
_cell.angle_alpha   90.00
_cell.angle_beta   90.00
_cell.angle_gamma   90.00
#
_symmetry.space_group_name_H-M   'P 1'
#
loop_
_entity.id
_entity.type
_entity.pdbx_description
1 polymer ?
#
loop_
_entity_poly.entity_id
_entity_poly.type
_entity_poly.pdbx_seq_one_letter_code
_entity_poly.pdbx_strand_id
1 'polypeptide(L)'
;MSSTEISKPKKTVRFAVWREYPLEIKIMDLAAFAWLAVGFLEIIFYLIGTELNERVFPIVFLPFFMFVITISLRLRLLDKPDTLRNTFIMWTIIFILMVIAVTLVLVLYPPFSP
;
A
#
# COMPACT_ATOMS: atom_id res chain seq x y z
N MET A 1 23.03 30.36 41.12
CA MET A 1 23.62 29.11 40.60
C MET A 1 22.49 28.26 40.03
N SER A 2 22.63 27.92 38.74
CA SER A 2 21.89 26.94 37.91
C SER A 2 20.39 26.71 38.18
N SER A 3 19.55 27.32 37.33
CA SER A 3 18.18 26.84 37.09
C SER A 3 18.25 25.60 36.20
N THR A 4 17.91 24.44 36.78
CA THR A 4 17.71 23.19 36.06
C THR A 4 16.61 23.38 35.03
N GLU A 5 16.98 23.49 33.74
CA GLU A 5 16.03 23.43 32.64
C GLU A 5 15.38 22.04 32.65
N ILE A 6 14.13 21.98 33.09
CA ILE A 6 13.29 20.79 33.00
C ILE A 6 13.03 20.57 31.51
N SER A 7 13.82 19.68 30.91
CA SER A 7 13.58 19.14 29.58
C SER A 7 12.16 18.57 29.54
N LYS A 8 11.25 19.27 28.86
CA LYS A 8 9.89 18.76 28.64
C LYS A 8 10.01 17.39 27.94
N PRO A 9 9.39 16.32 28.47
CA PRO A 9 9.34 15.06 27.75
C PRO A 9 8.61 15.29 26.42
N LYS A 10 9.28 14.95 25.33
CA LYS A 10 8.75 14.96 23.95
C LYS A 10 7.64 13.91 23.89
N LYS A 11 6.44 14.27 24.37
CA LYS A 11 5.23 13.43 24.36
C LYS A 11 4.91 13.06 22.91
N THR A 12 5.35 11.88 22.48
CA THR A 12 4.61 10.93 21.64
C THR A 12 3.62 11.54 20.63
N VAL A 13 4.13 12.37 19.70
CA VAL A 13 3.36 12.89 18.55
C VAL A 13 3.46 11.92 17.38
N ARG A 14 3.08 10.64 17.56
CA ARG A 14 3.04 9.68 16.43
C ARG A 14 1.62 9.39 15.94
N PHE A 15 0.61 9.49 16.80
CA PHE A 15 -0.79 9.22 16.41
C PHE A 15 -1.57 10.44 15.90
N ALA A 16 -1.18 11.66 16.28
CA ALA A 16 -1.82 12.89 15.76
C ALA A 16 -1.51 13.13 14.27
N VAL A 17 -0.36 12.65 13.81
CA VAL A 17 0.18 12.88 12.47
C VAL A 17 -0.73 12.32 11.37
N TRP A 18 -1.47 11.23 11.65
CA TRP A 18 -2.36 10.64 10.65
C TRP A 18 -3.61 11.50 10.37
N ARG A 19 -4.11 12.29 11.33
CA ARG A 19 -5.22 13.23 11.09
C ARG A 19 -4.80 14.41 10.21
N GLU A 20 -3.56 14.86 10.38
CA GLU A 20 -3.01 16.04 9.71
C GLU A 20 -2.63 15.77 8.25
N TYR A 21 -2.50 14.50 7.85
CA TYR A 21 -2.21 14.18 6.45
C TYR A 21 -3.37 14.54 5.51
N PRO A 22 -3.05 15.04 4.30
CA PRO A 22 -4.03 15.27 3.25
C PRO A 22 -4.72 13.95 2.86
N LEU A 23 -5.95 14.06 2.36
CA LEU A 23 -6.82 12.92 2.07
C LEU A 23 -6.18 11.93 1.09
N GLU A 24 -5.45 12.46 0.10
CA GLU A 24 -4.73 11.71 -0.92
C GLU A 24 -3.75 10.73 -0.29
N ILE A 25 -2.97 11.17 0.70
CA ILE A 25 -1.99 10.33 1.41
C ILE A 25 -2.71 9.26 2.24
N LYS A 26 -3.84 9.59 2.87
CA LYS A 26 -4.64 8.61 3.63
C LYS A 26 -5.20 7.51 2.72
N ILE A 27 -5.68 7.87 1.53
CA ILE A 27 -6.18 6.91 0.55
C ILE A 27 -5.04 6.00 0.05
N MET A 28 -3.87 6.58 -0.25
CA MET A 28 -2.69 5.80 -0.64
C MET A 28 -2.23 4.85 0.47
N ASP A 29 -2.20 5.31 1.72
CA ASP A 29 -1.86 4.47 2.88
C ASP A 29 -2.86 3.30 3.01
N LEU A 30 -4.17 3.56 2.90
CA LEU A 30 -5.21 2.51 2.96
C LEU A 30 -5.08 1.51 1.81
N ALA A 31 -4.85 2.00 0.59
CA ALA A 31 -4.64 1.16 -0.59
C ALA A 31 -3.39 0.28 -0.44
N ALA A 32 -2.30 0.83 0.12
CA ALA A 32 -1.11 0.07 0.42
C ALA A 32 -1.40 -1.04 1.44
N PHE A 33 -2.08 -0.74 2.55
CA PHE A 33 -2.45 -1.77 3.53
C PHE A 33 -3.33 -2.87 2.94
N ALA A 34 -4.29 -2.51 2.07
CA ALA A 34 -5.14 -3.49 1.39
C ALA A 34 -4.30 -4.43 0.52
N TRP A 35 -3.38 -3.90 -0.29
CA TRP A 35 -2.47 -4.72 -1.10
C TRP A 35 -1.59 -5.64 -0.25
N LEU A 36 -1.08 -5.12 0.86
CA LEU A 36 -0.27 -5.93 1.78
C LEU A 36 -1.07 -7.07 2.40
N ALA A 37 -2.32 -6.81 2.80
CA ALA A 37 -3.21 -7.83 3.35
C ALA A 37 -3.56 -8.91 2.32
N VAL A 38 -3.83 -8.53 1.07
CA VAL A 38 -4.06 -9.46 -0.04
C VAL A 38 -2.82 -10.34 -0.26
N GLY A 39 -1.63 -9.74 -0.34
CA GLY A 39 -0.39 -10.51 -0.49
C GLY A 39 -0.14 -11.49 0.66
N PHE A 40 -0.43 -11.12 1.90
CA PHE A 40 -0.35 -12.06 3.04
C PHE A 40 -1.35 -13.21 2.93
N LEU A 41 -2.59 -12.93 2.52
CA LEU A 41 -3.61 -13.96 2.31
C LEU A 41 -3.16 -14.96 1.25
N GLU A 42 -2.57 -14.50 0.15
CA GLU A 42 -2.05 -15.36 -0.91
C GLU A 42 -0.90 -16.25 -0.43
N ILE A 43 0.04 -15.72 0.37
CA ILE A 43 1.09 -16.53 1.00
C ILE A 43 0.47 -17.59 1.92
N ILE A 44 -0.54 -17.24 2.72
CA ILE A 44 -1.22 -18.18 3.60
C ILE A 44 -1.88 -19.30 2.79
N PHE A 45 -2.59 -18.99 1.71
CA PHE A 45 -3.21 -20.00 0.84
C PHE A 45 -2.15 -20.92 0.20
N TYR A 46 -1.03 -20.36 -0.25
CA TYR A 46 0.10 -21.14 -0.74
C TYR A 46 0.64 -22.14 0.30
N LEU A 47 0.82 -21.70 1.54
CA LEU A 47 1.33 -22.55 2.62
C LEU A 47 0.34 -23.63 3.08
N ILE A 48 -0.97 -23.36 2.98
CA ILE A 48 -2.05 -24.31 3.37
C ILE A 48 -2.26 -25.41 2.32
N GLY A 49 -1.57 -25.35 1.17
CA GLY A 49 -1.50 -26.45 0.22
C GLY A 49 -2.63 -26.45 -0.82
N THR A 50 -3.24 -25.30 -1.11
CA THR A 50 -3.94 -25.18 -2.39
C THR A 50 -2.86 -25.23 -3.48
N GLU A 51 -2.99 -26.14 -4.45
CA GLU A 51 -2.16 -26.19 -5.65
C GLU A 51 -2.37 -24.89 -6.46
N LEU A 52 -1.79 -23.79 -5.98
CA LEU A 52 -1.74 -22.53 -6.69
C LEU A 52 -0.95 -22.80 -7.96
N ASN A 53 -1.68 -22.83 -9.06
CA ASN A 53 -1.13 -22.99 -10.40
C ASN A 53 0.08 -22.04 -10.55
N GLU A 54 1.24 -22.54 -10.98
CA GLU A 54 2.47 -21.73 -11.14
C GLU A 54 2.24 -20.50 -12.05
N ARG A 55 1.20 -20.52 -12.88
CA ARG A 55 0.75 -19.39 -13.71
C ARG A 55 0.14 -18.22 -12.91
N VAL A 56 -0.30 -18.47 -11.67
CA VAL A 56 -0.83 -17.48 -10.71
C VAL A 56 0.30 -16.89 -9.86
N PHE A 57 1.47 -17.50 -9.82
CA PHE A 57 2.62 -17.01 -9.06
C PHE A 57 3.02 -15.55 -9.38
N PRO A 58 3.01 -15.07 -10.64
CA PRO A 58 3.24 -13.65 -10.94
C PRO A 58 2.16 -12.71 -10.37
N ILE A 59 0.95 -13.23 -10.20
CA ILE A 59 -0.18 -12.51 -9.58
C ILE A 59 0.08 -12.39 -8.07
N VAL A 60 0.67 -13.40 -7.43
CA VAL A 60 0.98 -13.40 -5.98
C VAL A 60 1.97 -12.30 -5.59
N PHE A 61 2.93 -11.98 -6.46
CA PHE A 61 3.87 -10.89 -6.18
C PHE A 61 3.32 -9.51 -6.49
N LEU A 62 2.25 -9.43 -7.29
CA LEU A 62 1.72 -8.16 -7.75
C LEU A 62 1.17 -7.28 -6.61
N PRO A 63 0.42 -7.80 -5.62
CA PRO A 63 0.05 -7.05 -4.42
C PRO A 63 1.27 -6.47 -3.70
N PHE A 64 2.35 -7.22 -3.55
CA PHE A 64 3.57 -6.72 -2.92
C PHE A 64 4.25 -5.62 -3.72
N PHE A 65 4.32 -5.74 -5.06
CA PHE A 65 4.82 -4.66 -5.92
C PHE A 65 3.96 -3.40 -5.80
N MET A 66 2.63 -3.55 -5.81
CA MET A 66 1.70 -2.43 -5.68
C MET A 66 1.80 -1.75 -4.31
N PHE A 67 2.01 -2.52 -3.24
CA PHE A 67 2.31 -2.00 -1.91
C PHE A 67 3.58 -1.15 -1.93
N VAL A 68 4.69 -1.70 -2.43
CA VAL A 68 6.00 -1.01 -2.46
C VAL A 68 5.94 0.27 -3.30
N ILE A 69 5.31 0.23 -4.47
CA ILE A 69 5.14 1.40 -5.35
C ILE A 69 4.32 2.48 -4.63
N THR A 70 3.20 2.10 -4.00
CA THR A 70 2.29 3.05 -3.35
C THR A 70 2.96 3.73 -2.16
N ILE A 71 3.66 2.98 -1.30
CA ILE A 71 4.41 3.56 -0.17
C ILE A 71 5.59 4.40 -0.64
N SER A 72 6.35 3.95 -1.64
CA SER A 72 7.48 4.71 -2.18
C SER A 72 7.03 6.05 -2.75
N LEU A 73 5.90 6.06 -3.46
CA LEU A 73 5.32 7.26 -4.00
C LEU A 73 4.78 8.18 -2.90
N ARG A 74 4.08 7.61 -1.92
CA ARG A 74 3.57 8.33 -0.74
C ARG A 74 4.70 9.03 0.02
N LEU A 75 5.83 8.36 0.25
CA LEU A 75 6.99 8.96 0.93
C LEU A 75 7.56 10.15 0.15
N ARG A 76 7.62 10.07 -1.19
CA ARG A 76 8.08 11.18 -2.04
C ARG A 76 7.12 12.37 -2.07
N LEU A 77 5.83 12.12 -1.86
CA LEU A 77 4.78 13.14 -1.94
C LEU A 77 4.61 13.93 -0.63
N LEU A 78 5.02 13.36 0.50
CA LEU A 78 5.01 14.08 1.78
C LEU A 78 5.83 15.38 1.74
N ASP A 79 6.93 15.39 1.00
CA ASP A 79 7.84 16.54 0.91
C ASP A 79 7.46 17.52 -0.21
N LYS A 80 6.43 17.21 -1.02
CA LYS A 80 6.06 17.99 -2.23
C LYS A 80 4.55 18.19 -2.37
N PRO A 81 3.94 19.06 -1.53
CA PRO A 81 2.50 19.28 -1.51
C PRO A 81 1.95 19.83 -2.83
N ASP A 82 2.71 20.65 -3.56
CA ASP A 82 2.26 21.27 -4.81
C ASP A 82 2.01 20.26 -5.94
N THR A 83 2.76 19.15 -5.93
CA THR A 83 2.62 18.07 -6.91
C THR A 83 1.67 16.96 -6.47
N LEU A 84 1.23 16.98 -5.21
CA LEU A 84 0.48 15.90 -4.57
C LEU A 84 -0.74 15.49 -5.39
N ARG A 85 -1.56 16.46 -5.76
CA ARG A 85 -2.83 16.21 -6.45
C ARG A 85 -2.63 15.60 -7.83
N ASN A 86 -1.69 16.12 -8.63
CA ASN A 86 -1.43 15.61 -9.97
C ASN A 86 -0.82 14.21 -9.92
N THR A 87 0.12 13.96 -9.01
CA THR A 87 0.71 12.64 -8.83
C THR A 87 -0.31 11.64 -8.29
N PHE A 88 -1.19 12.05 -7.38
CA PHE A 88 -2.28 11.22 -6.89
C PHE A 88 -3.25 10.82 -8.01
N ILE A 89 -3.61 11.74 -8.90
CA ILE A 89 -4.45 11.43 -10.08
C ILE A 89 -3.76 10.41 -10.98
N MET A 90 -2.48 10.63 -11.32
CA MET A 90 -1.72 9.68 -12.15
C MET A 90 -1.60 8.30 -11.48
N TRP A 91 -1.32 8.27 -10.17
CA TRP A 91 -1.29 7.04 -9.39
C TRP A 91 -2.64 6.33 -9.41
N THR A 92 -3.74 7.06 -9.26
CA THR A 92 -5.10 6.50 -9.28
C THR A 92 -5.43 5.87 -10.63
N ILE A 93 -5.04 6.51 -11.74
CA ILE A 93 -5.23 5.96 -13.09
C ILE A 93 -4.45 4.65 -13.24
N ILE A 94 -3.16 4.64 -12.86
CA ILE A 94 -2.32 3.43 -12.91
C ILE A 94 -2.91 2.34 -12.02
N PHE A 95 -3.34 2.70 -10.80
CA PHE A 95 -3.96 1.78 -9.86
C PHE A 95 -5.20 1.09 -10.46
N ILE A 96 -6.11 1.86 -11.07
CA ILE A 96 -7.31 1.31 -11.71
C ILE A 96 -6.94 0.38 -12.87
N LEU A 97 -6.00 0.78 -13.72
CA LEU A 97 -5.54 -0.06 -14.83
C LEU A 97 -4.94 -1.38 -14.33
N MET A 98 -4.18 -1.35 -13.24
CA MET A 98 -3.61 -2.55 -12.62
C MET A 98 -4.69 -3.46 -12.03
N VAL A 99 -5.70 -2.91 -11.35
CA VAL A 99 -6.84 -3.69 -10.83
C VAL A 99 -7.59 -4.37 -11.97
N ILE A 100 -7.84 -3.66 -13.08
CA ILE A 100 -8.47 -4.24 -14.27
C ILE A 100 -7.61 -5.37 -14.85
N ALA A 101 -6.30 -5.15 -14.99
CA ALA A 101 -5.38 -6.16 -15.49
C ALA A 101 -5.37 -7.44 -14.62
N VAL A 102 -5.30 -7.29 -13.29
CA VAL A 102 -5.40 -8.41 -12.34
C VAL A 102 -6.71 -9.16 -12.50
N THR A 103 -7.82 -8.43 -12.54
CA THR A 103 -9.15 -9.01 -12.65
C THR A 103 -9.27 -9.80 -13.95
N LEU A 104 -8.77 -9.26 -15.08
CA LEU A 104 -8.76 -9.96 -16.37
C LEU A 104 -7.92 -11.23 -16.32
N VAL A 105 -6.73 -11.19 -15.71
CA VAL A 105 -5.89 -12.38 -15.58
C VAL A 105 -6.57 -13.44 -14.72
N LEU A 106 -7.17 -13.06 -13.59
CA LEU A 106 -7.90 -14.00 -12.72
C LEU A 106 -9.14 -14.59 -13.38
N VAL A 107 -9.83 -13.84 -14.25
CA VAL A 107 -10.98 -14.35 -15.02
C VAL A 107 -10.52 -15.33 -16.10
N LEU A 108 -9.44 -15.01 -16.82
CA LEU A 108 -8.91 -15.86 -17.89
C LEU A 108 -8.17 -17.10 -17.36
N TYR A 109 -7.58 -17.00 -16.17
CA TYR A 109 -6.78 -18.03 -15.52
C TYR A 109 -7.21 -18.15 -14.06
N PRO A 110 -8.40 -18.72 -13.79
CA PRO A 110 -8.89 -18.86 -12.43
C PRO A 110 -7.90 -19.66 -11.58
N PRO A 111 -7.60 -19.20 -10.35
CA PRO A 111 -6.65 -19.87 -9.46
C PRO A 111 -7.16 -21.22 -8.96
N PHE A 112 -8.46 -21.49 -9.11
CA PHE A 112 -9.11 -22.74 -8.79
C PHE A 112 -9.77 -23.28 -10.06
N SER A 113 -9.25 -24.40 -10.57
CA SER A 113 -9.98 -25.24 -11.52
C SER A 113 -11.20 -25.84 -10.80
N PRO A 114 -12.36 -26.01 -11.46
CA PRO A 114 -13.41 -26.88 -10.92
C PRO A 114 -12.91 -28.33 -10.79
#